data_AF-A0A3B8SK18-F1
#
_entry.id   AF-A0A3B8SK18-F1
#
_cell.length_a   1.000
_cell.length_b   1.000
_cell.length_c   1.000
_cell.angle_alpha   90.00
_cell.angle_beta   90.00
_cell.angle_gamma   90.00
#
_symmetry.space_group_name_H-M   'P 1'
#
loop_
_entity.id
_entity.type
_entity.pdbx_description
1 polymer ?
#
loop_
_entity_poly.entity_id
_entity_poly.type
_entity_poly.pdbx_seq_one_letter_code
_entity_poly.pdbx_strand_id
1 'polypeptide(L)'
;FINYTVLGTEEFATGNLALDWFGIIDVAFLILIATINIVLTFIFIKYKKITSMQKRQLIVLNCFSIPFILTVLPIVNFAHVFMGICLSIILLLVLISILLREVDLNINQKIINTILTVLVLFVCGYSISNFISWYQTIYSGNYKFEKSHPFYGGIYEESLIENIDKVTNYIENNSNKVIVLSSKAAFYMVPMKSSNGMLDLPFKGNLGKDGEEGVIRLLENMTNEEIEILIEKDEENVFWQESKLVRKYIIENMNKIGEIEEFEIYK
;
A
#
# COMPACT_ATOMS: atom_id res chain seq x y z
N PHE A 1 -13.54 12.02 -12.35
CA PHE A 1 -13.26 12.55 -11.00
C PHE A 1 -14.45 12.37 -10.06
N ILE A 2 -15.53 13.15 -10.16
CA ILE A 2 -16.68 13.10 -9.21
C ILE A 2 -17.23 11.68 -9.00
N ASN A 3 -17.41 10.92 -10.07
CA ASN A 3 -17.92 9.54 -10.01
C ASN A 3 -17.10 8.63 -9.09
N TYR A 4 -15.78 8.62 -9.25
CA TYR A 4 -14.89 7.72 -8.51
C TYR A 4 -14.53 8.28 -7.14
N THR A 5 -14.23 9.57 -7.05
CA THR A 5 -13.67 10.17 -5.82
C THR A 5 -14.73 10.56 -4.80
N VAL A 6 -15.92 11.00 -5.23
CA VAL A 6 -16.96 11.51 -4.33
C VAL A 6 -18.11 10.51 -4.22
N LEU A 7 -18.61 10.01 -5.35
CA LEU A 7 -19.76 9.10 -5.34
C LEU A 7 -19.36 7.65 -5.00
N GLY A 8 -18.12 7.25 -5.28
CA GLY A 8 -17.58 5.94 -4.88
C GLY A 8 -17.21 5.81 -3.40
N THR A 9 -17.28 6.90 -2.62
CA THR A 9 -16.85 6.90 -1.20
C THR A 9 -17.69 5.98 -0.32
N GLU A 10 -18.97 5.77 -0.64
CA GLU A 10 -19.85 4.89 0.13
C GLU A 10 -19.42 3.41 0.03
N GLU A 11 -19.19 2.93 -1.19
CA GLU A 11 -18.64 1.59 -1.44
C GLU A 11 -17.24 1.48 -0.82
N PHE A 12 -16.43 2.53 -0.93
CA PHE A 12 -15.12 2.56 -0.29
C PHE A 12 -15.23 2.37 1.23
N ALA A 13 -16.11 3.12 1.89
CA ALA A 13 -16.25 3.12 3.35
C ALA A 13 -16.80 1.80 3.90
N THR A 14 -17.63 1.10 3.12
CA THR A 14 -18.31 -0.13 3.56
C THR A 14 -17.57 -1.40 3.12
N GLY A 15 -17.01 -1.39 1.92
CA GLY A 15 -16.36 -2.54 1.29
C GLY A 15 -14.90 -2.73 1.69
N ASN A 16 -14.23 -1.69 2.22
CA ASN A 16 -12.79 -1.74 2.53
C ASN A 16 -12.43 -1.80 4.03
N LEU A 17 -13.41 -1.99 4.92
CA LEU A 17 -13.15 -2.18 6.35
C LEU A 17 -12.71 -3.62 6.65
N ALA A 18 -11.50 -3.98 6.25
CA ALA A 18 -10.87 -5.24 6.63
C ALA A 18 -9.92 -5.00 7.81
N LEU A 19 -10.45 -5.15 9.03
CA LEU A 19 -9.66 -5.16 10.25
C LEU A 19 -9.45 -6.60 10.70
N ASP A 20 -8.30 -7.18 10.33
CA ASP A 20 -7.86 -8.42 10.97
C ASP A 20 -7.42 -8.14 12.42
N TRP A 21 -7.18 -9.22 13.19
CA TRP A 21 -6.78 -9.09 14.59
C TRP A 21 -5.50 -8.25 14.77
N PHE A 22 -4.57 -8.34 13.83
CA PHE A 22 -3.34 -7.55 13.85
C PHE A 22 -3.61 -6.07 13.59
N GLY A 23 -4.47 -5.74 12.62
CA GLY A 23 -4.93 -4.39 12.33
C GLY A 23 -5.64 -3.75 13.52
N ILE A 24 -6.44 -4.50 14.29
CA ILE A 24 -7.06 -3.99 15.53
C ILE A 24 -5.98 -3.61 16.55
N ILE A 25 -4.98 -4.46 16.74
CA ILE A 25 -3.86 -4.20 17.66
C ILE A 25 -3.07 -2.96 17.20
N ASP A 26 -2.79 -2.86 15.90
CA ASP A 26 -2.03 -1.75 15.32
C ASP A 26 -2.78 -0.41 15.48
N VAL A 27 -4.10 -0.39 15.24
CA VAL A 27 -4.95 0.78 15.47
C VAL A 27 -5.03 1.12 16.97
N ALA A 28 -5.17 0.13 17.85
CA ALA A 28 -5.17 0.36 19.29
C ALA A 28 -3.83 0.95 19.76
N PHE A 29 -2.71 0.47 19.22
CA PHE A 29 -1.37 0.99 19.49
C PHE A 29 -1.21 2.44 19.00
N LEU A 30 -1.72 2.76 17.82
CA LEU A 30 -1.77 4.12 17.28
C LEU A 30 -2.54 5.08 18.20
N ILE A 31 -3.75 4.68 18.63
CA ILE A 31 -4.59 5.46 19.54
C ILE A 31 -3.89 5.65 20.89
N LEU A 32 -3.23 4.62 21.41
CA LEU A 32 -2.46 4.69 22.65
C LEU A 32 -1.33 5.73 22.54
N ILE A 33 -0.51 5.66 21.50
CA ILE A 33 0.57 6.63 21.28
C ILE A 33 0.02 8.05 21.12
N ALA A 34 -1.03 8.23 20.33
CA ALA A 34 -1.66 9.54 20.15
C ALA A 34 -2.15 10.11 21.49
N THR A 35 -2.79 9.27 22.32
CA THR A 35 -3.28 9.66 23.65
C THR A 35 -2.13 10.04 24.57
N ILE A 36 -1.06 9.23 24.63
CA ILE A 36 0.15 9.53 25.42
C ILE A 36 0.75 10.87 24.98
N ASN A 37 0.87 11.11 23.67
CA ASN A 37 1.42 12.34 23.12
C ASN A 37 0.61 13.58 23.54
N ILE A 38 -0.73 13.51 23.46
CA ILE A 38 -1.63 14.60 23.87
C ILE A 38 -1.50 14.87 25.37
N VAL A 39 -1.55 13.81 26.19
CA VAL A 39 -1.47 13.92 27.66
C VAL A 39 -0.12 14.50 28.09
N LEU A 40 1.00 13.98 27.58
CA LEU A 40 2.33 14.47 27.91
C LEU A 40 2.54 15.91 27.42
N THR A 41 2.09 16.24 26.20
CA THR A 41 2.14 17.62 25.70
C THR A 41 1.40 18.57 26.64
N PHE A 42 0.19 18.20 27.07
CA PHE A 42 -0.59 18.98 28.02
C PHE A 42 0.13 19.15 29.36
N ILE A 43 0.68 18.06 29.92
CA ILE A 43 1.43 18.10 31.17
C ILE A 43 2.65 19.02 31.06
N PHE A 44 3.43 18.90 29.98
CA PHE A 44 4.63 19.71 29.80
C PHE A 44 4.31 21.20 29.60
N ILE A 45 3.26 21.53 28.86
CA ILE A 45 2.86 22.93 28.66
C ILE A 45 2.28 23.54 29.94
N LYS A 46 1.52 22.78 30.73
CA LYS A 46 0.79 23.30 31.90
C LYS A 46 1.63 23.31 33.17
N TYR A 47 2.42 22.27 33.41
CA TYR A 47 3.03 22.01 34.71
C TYR A 47 4.57 22.02 34.71
N LYS A 48 5.23 22.01 33.54
CA LYS A 48 6.70 22.01 33.44
C LYS A 48 7.24 23.30 32.83
N LYS A 49 8.43 23.72 33.27
CA LYS A 49 9.15 24.87 32.71
C LYS A 49 9.88 24.47 31.43
N ILE A 50 9.13 24.24 30.35
CA ILE A 50 9.70 24.11 29.00
C ILE A 50 9.99 25.49 28.41
N THR A 51 11.00 25.58 27.54
CA THR A 51 11.33 26.82 26.83
C THR A 51 10.22 27.23 25.85
N SER A 52 10.15 28.51 25.48
CA SER A 52 9.22 29.01 24.47
C SER A 52 9.38 28.29 23.11
N MET A 53 10.62 27.96 22.74
CA MET A 53 10.93 27.20 21.53
C MET A 53 10.38 25.77 21.60
N GLN A 54 10.59 25.05 22.70
CA GLN A 54 10.06 23.70 22.89
C GLN A 54 8.53 23.69 22.87
N LYS A 55 7.89 24.67 23.53
CA LYS A 55 6.43 24.82 23.49
C LYS A 55 5.92 24.95 22.05
N ARG A 56 6.57 25.79 21.23
CA ARG A 56 6.23 25.96 19.81
C ARG A 56 6.44 24.65 19.03
N GLN A 57 7.55 23.96 19.25
CA GLN A 57 7.84 22.68 18.58
C GLN A 57 6.78 21.62 18.90
N LEU A 58 6.38 21.47 20.15
CA LEU A 58 5.34 20.52 20.56
C LEU A 58 3.98 20.84 19.92
N ILE A 59 3.59 22.11 19.87
CA ILE A 59 2.34 22.53 19.21
C ILE A 59 2.38 22.17 17.72
N VAL A 60 3.46 22.54 17.03
CA VAL A 60 3.62 22.26 15.59
C VAL A 60 3.56 20.75 15.32
N LEU A 61 4.33 19.95 16.07
CA LEU A 61 4.34 18.50 15.90
C LEU A 61 2.96 17.88 16.13
N ASN A 62 2.20 18.32 17.14
CA ASN A 62 0.83 17.83 17.36
C ASN A 62 -0.11 18.22 16.20
N CYS A 63 -0.01 19.45 15.68
CA CYS A 63 -0.81 19.91 14.54
C CYS A 63 -0.55 19.10 13.26
N PHE A 64 0.62 18.45 13.13
CA PHE A 64 0.90 17.55 12.02
C PHE A 64 0.60 16.09 12.35
N SER A 65 0.97 15.60 13.55
CA SER A 65 0.85 14.18 13.89
C SER A 65 -0.61 13.73 14.03
N ILE A 66 -1.49 14.57 14.58
CA ILE A 66 -2.89 14.18 14.82
C ILE A 66 -3.66 14.08 13.49
N PRO A 67 -3.63 15.07 12.57
CA PRO A 67 -4.30 14.92 11.29
C PRO A 67 -3.71 13.80 10.44
N PHE A 68 -2.40 13.52 10.56
CA PHE A 68 -1.76 12.45 9.79
C PHE A 68 -2.28 11.05 10.17
N ILE A 69 -2.82 10.86 11.38
CA ILE A 69 -3.51 9.61 11.76
C ILE A 69 -4.70 9.33 10.83
N LEU A 70 -5.32 10.36 10.25
CA LEU A 70 -6.44 10.18 9.34
C LEU A 70 -6.06 9.48 8.03
N THR A 71 -4.76 9.36 7.69
CA THR A 71 -4.30 8.54 6.55
C THR A 71 -4.54 7.05 6.73
N VAL A 72 -4.85 6.62 7.96
CA VAL A 72 -5.29 5.24 8.25
C VAL A 72 -6.67 4.97 7.66
N LEU A 73 -7.48 6.01 7.51
CA LEU A 73 -8.77 5.90 6.87
C LEU A 73 -8.64 6.21 5.38
N PRO A 74 -9.43 5.55 4.53
CA PRO A 74 -10.36 4.45 4.82
C PRO A 74 -9.76 3.03 4.80
N ILE A 75 -8.51 2.83 4.34
CA ILE A 75 -7.87 1.50 4.26
C ILE A 75 -7.11 1.22 5.55
N VAL A 76 -7.74 0.48 6.47
CA VAL A 76 -7.11 0.18 7.77
C VAL A 76 -6.24 -1.07 7.68
N ASN A 77 -5.01 -0.92 7.18
CA ASN A 77 -4.02 -1.99 7.12
C ASN A 77 -2.67 -1.57 7.72
N PHE A 78 -1.76 -2.53 7.89
CA PHE A 78 -0.43 -2.31 8.48
C PHE A 78 0.33 -1.15 7.83
N ALA A 79 0.34 -1.06 6.49
CA ALA A 79 1.06 -0.01 5.78
C ALA A 79 0.47 1.39 6.07
N HIS A 80 -0.85 1.51 6.11
CA HIS A 80 -1.52 2.78 6.41
C HIS A 80 -1.37 3.17 7.87
N VAL A 81 -1.44 2.21 8.81
CA VAL A 81 -1.15 2.46 10.24
C VAL A 81 0.31 2.90 10.42
N PHE A 82 1.25 2.23 9.74
CA PHE A 82 2.66 2.60 9.77
C PHE A 82 2.88 4.03 9.23
N MET A 83 2.22 4.41 8.14
CA MET A 83 2.24 5.81 7.68
C MET A 83 1.69 6.76 8.75
N GLY A 84 0.47 6.50 9.25
CA GLY A 84 -0.19 7.37 10.23
C GLY A 84 0.57 7.54 11.55
N ILE A 85 1.34 6.53 11.97
CA ILE A 85 2.09 6.56 13.23
C ILE A 85 3.43 7.30 13.14
N CYS A 86 4.01 7.46 11.95
CA CYS A 86 5.37 7.98 11.77
C CYS A 86 5.60 9.32 12.49
N LEU A 87 4.72 10.31 12.28
CA LEU A 87 4.83 11.62 12.94
C LEU A 87 4.53 11.55 14.45
N SER A 88 3.66 10.62 14.85
CA SER A 88 3.34 10.37 16.26
C SER A 88 4.53 9.77 17.02
N ILE A 89 5.33 8.91 16.39
CA ILE A 89 6.58 8.41 16.96
C ILE A 89 7.60 9.54 17.12
N ILE A 90 7.76 10.41 16.11
CA ILE A 90 8.67 11.56 16.21
C ILE A 90 8.29 12.46 17.39
N LEU A 91 7.00 12.77 17.55
CA LEU A 91 6.50 13.54 18.68
C LEU A 91 6.78 12.83 20.01
N LEU A 92 6.54 11.52 20.10
CA LEU A 92 6.83 10.73 21.30
C LEU A 92 8.32 10.78 21.67
N LEU A 93 9.22 10.67 20.69
CA LEU A 93 10.66 10.79 20.91
C LEU A 93 11.06 12.16 21.45
N VAL A 94 10.46 13.24 20.95
CA VAL A 94 10.68 14.59 21.48
C VAL A 94 10.20 14.70 22.93
N LEU A 95 9.01 14.17 23.24
CA LEU A 95 8.46 14.16 24.60
C LEU A 95 9.33 13.35 25.57
N ILE A 96 9.82 12.17 25.15
CA ILE A 96 10.77 11.37 25.92
C ILE A 96 12.07 12.15 26.14
N SER A 97 12.59 12.85 25.14
CA SER A 97 13.81 13.66 25.29
C SER A 97 13.68 14.79 26.32
N ILE A 98 12.49 15.38 26.44
CA ILE A 98 12.17 16.39 27.46
C ILE A 98 12.07 15.71 28.83
N LEU A 99 11.42 14.55 28.92
CA LEU A 99 11.29 13.77 30.15
C LEU A 99 12.67 13.34 30.68
N LEU A 100 13.53 12.78 29.82
CA LEU A 100 14.87 12.31 30.19
C LEU A 100 15.80 13.43 30.63
N ARG A 101 15.53 14.68 30.23
CA ARG A 101 16.26 15.86 30.73
C ARG A 101 15.85 16.23 32.14
N GLU A 102 14.59 15.98 32.49
CA GLU A 102 14.03 16.27 33.81
C GLU A 102 14.38 15.18 34.84
N VAL A 103 14.66 13.96 34.37
CA VAL A 103 15.25 12.91 35.19
C VAL A 103 16.75 13.14 35.22
N ASP A 104 17.32 13.38 36.41
CA ASP A 104 18.77 13.56 36.58
C ASP A 104 19.50 12.22 36.39
N LEU A 105 19.58 11.78 35.14
CA LEU A 105 20.33 10.61 34.73
C LEU A 105 21.79 11.01 34.76
N ASN A 106 22.53 10.49 35.74
CA ASN A 106 23.95 10.75 35.96
C ASN A 106 24.83 10.02 34.91
N ILE A 107 24.47 10.16 33.62
CA ILE A 107 25.11 9.53 32.47
C ILE A 107 25.88 10.61 31.72
N ASN A 108 27.15 10.31 31.43
CA ASN A 108 28.00 11.25 30.71
C ASN A 108 27.46 11.52 29.29
N GLN A 109 27.10 12.78 29.00
CA GLN A 109 26.57 13.19 27.69
C GLN A 109 27.47 12.82 26.51
N LYS A 110 28.80 12.76 26.73
CA LYS A 110 29.76 12.31 25.71
C LYS A 110 29.53 10.85 25.30
N ILE A 111 29.17 9.99 26.25
CA ILE A 111 28.84 8.58 25.99
C ILE A 111 27.57 8.49 25.15
N ILE A 112 26.52 9.22 25.53
CA ILE A 112 25.25 9.26 24.78
C ILE A 112 25.48 9.71 23.34
N ASN A 113 26.19 10.82 23.14
CA ASN A 113 26.49 11.35 21.80
C ASN A 113 27.33 10.37 20.97
N THR A 114 28.26 9.64 21.60
CA THR A 114 29.08 8.63 20.93
C THR A 114 28.23 7.46 20.46
N ILE A 115 27.35 6.93 21.32
CA ILE A 115 26.43 5.85 20.97
C ILE A 115 25.51 6.28 19.81
N LEU A 116 24.91 7.47 19.90
CA LEU A 116 24.06 8.00 18.84
C LEU A 116 24.82 8.14 17.52
N THR A 117 26.06 8.65 17.55
CA THR A 117 26.88 8.78 16.34
C THR A 117 27.17 7.42 15.71
N VAL A 118 27.52 6.41 16.52
CA VAL A 118 27.76 5.04 16.04
C VAL A 118 26.50 4.45 15.42
N LEU A 119 25.33 4.62 16.06
CA LEU A 119 24.05 4.15 15.52
C LEU A 119 23.70 4.82 14.18
N VAL A 120 23.91 6.14 14.06
CA VAL A 120 23.69 6.87 12.81
C VAL A 120 24.63 6.34 11.71
N LEU A 121 25.92 6.16 12.00
CA LEU A 121 26.88 5.61 11.05
C LEU A 121 26.51 4.19 10.61
N PHE A 122 26.03 3.35 11.54
CA PHE A 122 25.55 2.01 11.23
C PHE A 122 24.36 2.03 10.26
N VAL A 123 23.35 2.87 10.54
CA VAL A 123 22.18 3.02 9.66
C VAL A 123 22.60 3.52 8.27
N CYS A 124 23.45 4.55 8.21
CA CYS A 124 23.98 5.05 6.94
C CYS A 124 24.75 3.97 6.17
N GLY A 125 25.61 3.20 6.85
CA GLY A 125 26.35 2.09 6.26
C GLY A 125 25.45 1.00 5.71
N TYR A 126 24.41 0.62 6.46
CA TYR A 126 23.40 -0.35 6.01
C TYR A 126 22.64 0.14 4.78
N SER A 127 22.19 1.40 4.76
CA SER A 127 21.53 2.01 3.59
C SER A 127 22.44 2.04 2.36
N ILE A 128 23.72 2.41 2.53
CA ILE A 128 24.70 2.41 1.44
C ILE A 128 24.92 0.98 0.92
N SER A 129 25.03 -0.01 1.80
CA SER A 129 25.18 -1.42 1.42
C SER A 129 24.00 -1.92 0.59
N ASN A 130 22.76 -1.59 0.98
CA ASN A 130 21.57 -1.94 0.21
C ASN A 130 21.57 -1.26 -1.17
N PHE A 131 21.92 0.02 -1.22
CA PHE A 131 22.04 0.75 -2.49
C PHE A 131 23.08 0.13 -3.42
N ILE A 132 24.27 -0.23 -2.90
CA ILE A 132 25.33 -0.90 -3.67
C ILE A 132 24.85 -2.25 -4.20
N SER A 133 24.17 -3.04 -3.36
CA SER A 133 23.60 -4.33 -3.77
C SER A 133 22.62 -4.16 -4.92
N TRP A 134 21.67 -3.23 -4.81
CA TRP A 134 20.69 -2.96 -5.87
C TRP A 134 21.34 -2.45 -7.15
N TYR A 135 22.32 -1.56 -7.03
CA TYR A 135 23.10 -1.07 -8.16
C TYR A 135 23.81 -2.23 -8.87
N GLN A 136 24.46 -3.13 -8.13
CA GLN A 136 25.13 -4.29 -8.71
C GLN A 136 24.17 -5.22 -9.45
N THR A 137 22.96 -5.45 -8.91
CA THR A 137 21.93 -6.25 -9.59
C THR A 137 21.49 -5.61 -10.91
N ILE A 138 21.14 -4.32 -10.90
CA ILE A 138 20.61 -3.61 -12.08
C ILE A 138 21.66 -3.46 -13.19
N TYR A 139 22.93 -3.25 -12.83
CA TYR A 139 24.04 -3.10 -13.78
C TYR A 139 24.78 -4.42 -14.04
N SER A 140 24.29 -5.53 -13.50
CA SER A 140 24.78 -6.86 -13.89
C SER A 140 24.44 -7.13 -15.36
N GLY A 141 25.29 -7.88 -16.05
CA GLY A 141 25.01 -8.29 -17.44
C GLY A 141 23.79 -9.20 -17.60
N ASN A 142 23.19 -9.66 -16.49
CA ASN A 142 22.06 -10.59 -16.45
C ASN A 142 20.73 -9.90 -16.10
N TYR A 143 20.71 -8.57 -15.96
CA TYR A 143 19.48 -7.84 -15.67
C TYR A 143 18.51 -7.90 -16.86
N LYS A 144 17.26 -8.32 -16.60
CA LYS A 144 16.29 -8.69 -17.65
C LYS A 144 15.61 -7.49 -18.31
N PHE A 145 15.58 -6.34 -17.64
CA PHE A 145 14.84 -5.18 -18.14
C PHE A 145 15.77 -4.14 -18.78
N GLU A 146 15.42 -3.74 -20.00
CA GLU A 146 16.06 -2.59 -20.65
C GLU A 146 15.65 -1.27 -19.97
N LYS A 147 16.44 -0.21 -20.16
CA LYS A 147 16.19 1.11 -19.55
C LYS A 147 14.83 1.73 -19.88
N SER A 148 14.25 1.37 -21.02
CA SER A 148 12.93 1.83 -21.47
C SER A 148 11.78 1.00 -20.94
N HIS A 149 12.04 -0.16 -20.34
CA HIS A 149 11.00 -1.01 -19.77
C HIS A 149 10.42 -0.36 -18.50
N PRO A 150 9.08 -0.38 -18.29
CA PRO A 150 8.46 0.29 -17.14
C PRO A 150 8.88 -0.29 -15.78
N PHE A 151 9.37 -1.54 -15.75
CA PHE A 151 9.89 -2.18 -14.55
C PHE A 151 11.42 -2.02 -14.38
N TYR A 152 12.07 -1.21 -15.21
CA TYR A 152 13.50 -0.92 -15.06
C TYR A 152 13.83 -0.31 -13.70
N GLY A 153 14.88 -0.82 -13.06
CA GLY A 153 15.33 -0.41 -11.74
C GLY A 153 14.67 -1.18 -10.59
N GLY A 154 13.63 -1.97 -10.86
CA GLY A 154 13.08 -2.91 -9.89
C GLY A 154 13.85 -4.23 -9.87
N ILE A 155 13.85 -4.89 -8.71
CA ILE A 155 14.40 -6.23 -8.51
C ILE A 155 13.22 -7.18 -8.30
N TYR A 156 13.09 -8.17 -9.17
CA TYR A 156 11.97 -9.10 -9.20
C TYR A 156 12.48 -10.55 -9.25
N GLU A 157 11.67 -11.47 -8.77
CA GLU A 157 11.94 -12.90 -8.91
C GLU A 157 11.82 -13.32 -10.37
N GLU A 158 12.66 -14.26 -10.81
CA GLU A 158 12.67 -14.74 -12.21
C GLU A 158 11.34 -15.38 -12.60
N SER A 159 10.69 -16.08 -11.67
CA SER A 159 9.35 -16.66 -11.82
C SER A 159 8.29 -15.62 -12.18
N LEU A 160 8.33 -14.43 -11.56
CA LEU A 160 7.39 -13.35 -11.85
C LEU A 160 7.62 -12.77 -13.25
N ILE A 161 8.88 -12.66 -13.68
CA ILE A 161 9.21 -12.18 -15.02
C ILE A 161 8.71 -13.17 -16.08
N GLU A 162 8.97 -14.46 -15.89
CA GLU A 162 8.46 -15.51 -16.78
C GLU A 162 6.92 -15.54 -16.84
N ASN A 163 6.26 -15.31 -15.70
CA ASN A 163 4.81 -15.22 -15.63
C ASN A 163 4.28 -14.03 -16.46
N ILE A 164 4.86 -12.85 -16.28
CA ILE A 164 4.53 -11.65 -17.05
C ILE A 164 4.69 -11.92 -18.55
N ASP A 165 5.81 -12.51 -18.96
CA ASP A 165 6.08 -12.80 -20.37
C ASP A 165 5.05 -13.77 -20.95
N LYS A 166 4.67 -14.83 -20.23
CA LYS A 166 3.68 -15.80 -20.73
C LYS A 166 2.28 -15.20 -20.86
N VAL A 167 1.83 -14.45 -19.85
CA VAL A 167 0.50 -13.83 -19.85
C VAL A 167 0.42 -12.72 -20.89
N THR A 168 1.43 -11.87 -21.00
CA THR A 168 1.48 -10.82 -22.05
C THR A 168 1.51 -11.42 -23.45
N ASN A 169 2.31 -12.48 -23.69
CA ASN A 169 2.31 -13.21 -24.96
C ASN A 169 0.93 -13.81 -25.28
N TYR A 170 0.23 -14.35 -24.29
CA TYR A 170 -1.14 -14.85 -24.50
C TYR A 170 -2.07 -13.74 -24.96
N ILE A 171 -2.02 -12.59 -24.29
CA ILE A 171 -2.88 -11.45 -24.60
C ILE A 171 -2.60 -10.90 -26.01
N GLU A 172 -1.33 -10.75 -26.39
CA GLU A 172 -0.94 -10.21 -27.70
C GLU A 172 -1.28 -11.15 -28.86
N ASN A 173 -1.24 -12.46 -28.64
CA ASN A 173 -1.53 -13.47 -29.66
C ASN A 173 -3.00 -13.92 -29.68
N ASN A 174 -3.84 -13.40 -28.80
CA ASN A 174 -5.26 -13.74 -28.79
C ASN A 174 -6.05 -12.87 -29.78
N SER A 175 -6.93 -13.50 -30.55
CA SER A 175 -7.85 -12.80 -31.44
C SER A 175 -8.96 -12.04 -30.70
N ASN A 176 -9.33 -12.50 -29.49
CA ASN A 176 -10.30 -11.86 -28.62
C ASN A 176 -9.60 -10.80 -27.77
N LYS A 177 -10.34 -9.78 -27.33
CA LYS A 177 -9.85 -8.84 -26.33
C LYS A 177 -9.73 -9.56 -24.99
N VAL A 178 -8.52 -9.62 -24.45
CA VAL A 178 -8.24 -10.26 -23.16
C VAL A 178 -8.21 -9.21 -22.05
N ILE A 179 -8.97 -9.45 -20.98
CA ILE A 179 -9.07 -8.57 -19.81
C ILE A 179 -8.54 -9.34 -18.60
N VAL A 180 -7.51 -8.79 -17.93
CA VAL A 180 -7.01 -9.34 -16.66
C VAL A 180 -7.76 -8.67 -15.52
N LEU A 181 -8.76 -9.36 -14.96
CA LEU A 181 -9.58 -8.87 -13.86
C LEU A 181 -9.00 -9.37 -12.54
N SER A 182 -7.95 -8.69 -12.06
CA SER A 182 -7.20 -9.05 -10.84
C SER A 182 -6.36 -7.89 -10.34
N SER A 183 -6.06 -7.84 -9.04
CA SER A 183 -5.07 -6.94 -8.43
C SER A 183 -3.69 -6.95 -9.11
N LYS A 184 -3.38 -8.02 -9.85
CA LYS A 184 -2.12 -8.22 -10.57
C LYS A 184 -2.13 -7.65 -11.98
N ALA A 185 -3.25 -7.13 -12.49
CA ALA A 185 -3.36 -6.70 -13.89
C ALA A 185 -2.27 -5.71 -14.33
N ALA A 186 -1.82 -4.84 -13.42
CA ALA A 186 -0.75 -3.88 -13.68
C ALA A 186 0.57 -4.54 -14.11
N PHE A 187 0.86 -5.77 -13.65
CA PHE A 187 2.06 -6.51 -14.08
C PHE A 187 2.06 -6.81 -15.58
N TYR A 188 0.88 -6.94 -16.20
CA TYR A 188 0.73 -7.28 -17.62
C TYR A 188 0.37 -6.04 -18.46
N MET A 189 -0.54 -5.20 -17.98
CA MET A 189 -1.07 -4.06 -18.72
C MET A 189 -0.06 -2.92 -18.87
N VAL A 190 0.76 -2.66 -17.85
CA VAL A 190 1.78 -1.60 -17.87
C VAL A 190 2.88 -1.87 -18.91
N PRO A 191 3.55 -3.04 -18.97
CA PRO A 191 4.54 -3.31 -20.02
C PRO A 191 3.94 -3.26 -21.42
N MET A 192 2.70 -3.72 -21.59
CA MET A 192 1.97 -3.62 -22.85
C MET A 192 1.48 -2.21 -23.20
N LYS A 193 1.59 -1.24 -22.29
CA LYS A 193 1.04 0.13 -22.44
C LYS A 193 -0.46 0.13 -22.78
N SER A 194 -1.20 -0.79 -22.18
CA SER A 194 -2.64 -0.96 -22.37
C SER A 194 -3.40 -0.75 -21.07
N SER A 195 -4.72 -0.59 -21.15
CA SER A 195 -5.60 -0.62 -19.98
C SER A 195 -7.05 -0.95 -20.36
N ASN A 196 -7.71 -1.72 -19.50
CA ASN A 196 -9.15 -1.98 -19.53
C ASN A 196 -9.92 -1.11 -18.51
N GLY A 197 -9.29 -0.06 -17.99
CA GLY A 197 -9.89 0.86 -17.03
C GLY A 197 -10.15 0.17 -15.69
N MET A 198 -11.37 0.33 -15.15
CA MET A 198 -11.75 -0.25 -13.86
C MET A 198 -11.77 -1.79 -13.84
N LEU A 199 -11.77 -2.45 -15.00
CA LEU A 199 -11.71 -3.91 -15.08
C LEU A 199 -10.33 -4.47 -14.75
N ASP A 200 -9.26 -3.68 -14.93
CA ASP A 200 -7.91 -4.10 -14.54
C ASP A 200 -7.74 -4.17 -13.02
N LEU A 201 -8.48 -3.35 -12.25
CA LEU A 201 -8.36 -3.30 -10.79
C LEU A 201 -9.77 -3.29 -10.19
N PRO A 202 -10.42 -4.46 -10.06
CA PRO A 202 -11.81 -4.59 -9.62
C PRO A 202 -11.96 -4.39 -8.10
N PHE A 203 -11.30 -3.37 -7.55
CA PHE A 203 -11.25 -3.07 -6.13
C PHE A 203 -12.48 -2.29 -5.70
N LYS A 204 -13.13 -2.76 -4.64
CA LYS A 204 -14.20 -2.02 -3.96
C LYS A 204 -13.74 -0.61 -3.63
N GLY A 205 -14.56 0.39 -3.94
CA GLY A 205 -14.23 1.80 -3.80
C GLY A 205 -13.50 2.42 -5.00
N ASN A 206 -13.02 1.62 -5.97
CA ASN A 206 -12.48 2.09 -7.24
C ASN A 206 -13.46 1.93 -8.42
N LEU A 207 -14.70 1.47 -8.15
CA LEU A 207 -15.69 1.15 -9.20
C LEU A 207 -16.63 2.32 -9.54
N GLY A 208 -16.57 3.41 -8.76
CA GLY A 208 -17.40 4.61 -8.96
C GLY A 208 -18.79 4.48 -8.32
N LYS A 209 -19.70 5.39 -8.67
CA LYS A 209 -21.03 5.50 -8.03
C LYS A 209 -21.87 4.23 -8.10
N ASP A 210 -21.67 3.44 -9.16
CA ASP A 210 -22.48 2.28 -9.48
C ASP A 210 -21.89 0.99 -8.88
N GLY A 211 -20.70 1.08 -8.29
CA GLY A 211 -20.04 -0.02 -7.59
C GLY A 211 -19.87 -1.29 -8.41
N GLU A 212 -19.88 -2.43 -7.70
CA GLU A 212 -19.85 -3.79 -8.26
C GLU A 212 -20.97 -4.01 -9.31
N GLU A 213 -22.18 -3.47 -9.08
CA GLU A 213 -23.31 -3.58 -10.00
C GLU A 213 -23.05 -2.87 -11.34
N GLY A 214 -22.33 -1.75 -11.32
CA GLY A 214 -21.90 -1.05 -12.53
C GLY A 214 -20.93 -1.88 -13.36
N VAL A 215 -20.05 -2.64 -12.70
CA VAL A 215 -19.13 -3.56 -13.36
C VAL A 215 -19.88 -4.75 -13.95
N ILE A 216 -20.82 -5.35 -13.22
CA ILE A 216 -21.65 -6.45 -13.74
C ILE A 216 -22.42 -6.02 -14.98
N ARG A 217 -23.07 -4.85 -14.95
CA ARG A 217 -23.74 -4.31 -16.15
C ARG A 217 -22.78 -4.05 -17.30
N LEU A 218 -21.53 -3.65 -17.02
CA LEU A 218 -20.53 -3.52 -18.07
C LEU A 218 -20.21 -4.88 -18.69
N LEU A 219 -20.02 -5.92 -17.88
CA LEU A 219 -19.76 -7.28 -18.34
C LEU A 219 -20.93 -7.85 -19.13
N GLU A 220 -22.18 -7.66 -18.67
CA GLU A 220 -23.41 -8.04 -19.38
C GLU A 220 -23.52 -7.41 -20.77
N ASN A 221 -23.00 -6.20 -20.95
CA ASN A 221 -22.97 -5.52 -22.25
C ASN A 221 -21.76 -5.93 -23.11
N MET A 222 -20.72 -6.51 -22.48
CA MET A 222 -19.50 -6.95 -23.15
C MET A 222 -19.56 -8.41 -23.62
N THR A 223 -20.48 -9.24 -23.11
CA THR A 223 -20.64 -10.67 -23.45
C THR A 223 -21.02 -10.95 -24.91
N ASN A 224 -20.88 -9.98 -25.81
CA ASN A 224 -20.73 -10.23 -27.24
C ASN A 224 -19.38 -10.96 -27.49
N GLU A 225 -19.34 -11.88 -28.47
CA GLU A 225 -18.40 -13.01 -28.65
C GLU A 225 -16.87 -12.74 -28.74
N GLU A 226 -16.39 -11.54 -28.39
CA GLU A 226 -15.03 -11.05 -28.65
C GLU A 226 -14.20 -10.75 -27.38
N ILE A 227 -14.63 -11.17 -26.20
CA ILE A 227 -13.86 -10.97 -24.96
C ILE A 227 -13.46 -12.28 -24.27
N GLU A 228 -12.31 -12.25 -23.62
CA GLU A 228 -11.88 -13.27 -22.65
C GLU A 228 -11.49 -12.60 -21.35
N ILE A 229 -11.94 -13.14 -20.22
CA ILE A 229 -11.67 -12.61 -18.89
C ILE A 229 -10.79 -13.57 -18.12
N LEU A 230 -9.68 -13.07 -17.61
CA LEU A 230 -8.75 -13.78 -16.75
C LEU A 230 -9.06 -13.40 -15.31
N ILE A 231 -9.38 -14.40 -14.49
CA ILE A 231 -9.56 -14.27 -13.04
C ILE A 231 -8.65 -15.26 -12.32
N GLU A 232 -8.16 -14.91 -11.12
CA GLU A 232 -7.24 -15.81 -10.40
C GLU A 232 -7.89 -17.16 -10.08
N LYS A 233 -7.15 -18.27 -10.19
CA LYS A 233 -7.67 -19.63 -9.97
C LYS A 233 -8.17 -19.85 -8.55
N ASP A 234 -7.36 -19.44 -7.59
CA ASP A 234 -7.57 -19.71 -6.18
C ASP A 234 -8.17 -18.49 -5.49
N GLU A 235 -9.39 -18.64 -4.95
CA GLU A 235 -10.08 -17.58 -4.22
C GLU A 235 -9.31 -17.14 -2.97
N GLU A 236 -8.49 -18.01 -2.36
CA GLU A 236 -7.69 -17.66 -1.20
C GLU A 236 -6.56 -16.66 -1.54
N ASN A 237 -6.12 -16.65 -2.80
CA ASN A 237 -5.10 -15.73 -3.29
C ASN A 237 -5.67 -14.40 -3.82
N VAL A 238 -7.00 -14.33 -4.01
CA VAL A 238 -7.67 -13.10 -4.46
C VAL A 238 -7.51 -12.01 -3.42
N PHE A 239 -7.03 -10.85 -3.86
CA PHE A 239 -6.81 -9.73 -2.96
C PHE A 239 -8.12 -9.28 -2.32
N TRP A 240 -8.09 -9.00 -1.01
CA TRP A 240 -9.30 -8.79 -0.20
C TRP A 240 -10.20 -7.63 -0.67
N GLN A 241 -9.64 -6.64 -1.40
CA GLN A 241 -10.43 -5.54 -1.98
C GLN A 241 -11.12 -5.92 -3.29
N GLU A 242 -10.72 -7.01 -3.96
CA GLU A 242 -11.34 -7.42 -5.22
C GLU A 242 -12.79 -7.85 -5.01
N SER A 243 -13.64 -7.50 -5.99
CA SER A 243 -15.05 -7.80 -5.96
C SER A 243 -15.32 -9.31 -6.09
N LYS A 244 -15.65 -9.94 -4.96
CA LYS A 244 -16.18 -11.32 -4.94
C LYS A 244 -17.49 -11.45 -5.72
N LEU A 245 -18.30 -10.39 -5.77
CA LEU A 245 -19.57 -10.39 -6.48
C LEU A 245 -19.36 -10.44 -8.01
N VAL A 246 -18.48 -9.59 -8.54
CA VAL A 246 -18.11 -9.60 -9.97
C VAL A 246 -17.45 -10.93 -10.35
N ARG A 247 -16.55 -11.45 -9.50
CA ARG A 247 -15.94 -12.78 -9.69
C ARG A 247 -17.01 -13.86 -9.80
N LYS A 248 -17.94 -13.91 -8.84
CA LYS A 248 -19.03 -14.89 -8.83
C LYS A 248 -19.89 -14.79 -10.09
N TYR A 249 -20.22 -13.57 -10.52
CA TYR A 249 -20.98 -13.33 -11.75
C TYR A 249 -20.28 -13.95 -12.97
N ILE A 250 -18.97 -13.75 -13.14
CA ILE A 250 -18.19 -14.33 -14.24
C ILE A 250 -18.27 -15.86 -14.21
N ILE A 251 -18.05 -16.47 -13.04
CA ILE A 251 -18.06 -17.93 -12.88
C ILE A 251 -19.45 -18.53 -13.19
N GLU A 252 -20.53 -17.85 -12.80
CA GLU A 252 -21.90 -18.34 -12.97
C GLU A 252 -22.46 -18.10 -14.38
N ASN A 253 -21.96 -17.10 -15.11
CA ASN A 253 -22.58 -16.63 -16.37
C ASN A 253 -21.68 -16.79 -17.61
N MET A 254 -20.39 -17.08 -17.46
CA MET A 254 -19.45 -17.28 -18.56
C MET A 254 -18.89 -18.71 -18.57
N ASN A 255 -18.42 -19.17 -19.73
CA ASN A 255 -17.86 -20.51 -19.86
C ASN A 255 -16.36 -20.48 -19.59
N LYS A 256 -15.86 -21.33 -18.68
CA LYS A 256 -14.42 -21.55 -18.53
C LYS A 256 -13.90 -22.28 -19.77
N ILE A 257 -12.98 -21.65 -20.50
CA ILE A 257 -12.41 -22.18 -21.75
C ILE A 257 -10.96 -22.66 -21.60
N GLY A 258 -10.29 -22.31 -20.49
CA GLY A 258 -8.90 -22.69 -20.28
C GLY A 258 -8.29 -22.08 -19.04
N GLU A 259 -6.97 -22.16 -18.96
CA GLU A 259 -6.16 -21.60 -17.89
C GLU A 259 -4.80 -21.11 -18.44
N ILE A 260 -4.24 -20.08 -17.80
CA ILE A 260 -2.87 -19.63 -18.04
C ILE A 260 -2.24 -19.19 -16.72
N GLU A 261 -1.09 -19.78 -16.38
CA GLU A 261 -0.37 -19.51 -15.13
C GLU A 261 -1.28 -19.54 -13.89
N GLU A 262 -1.51 -18.41 -13.21
CA GLU A 262 -2.38 -18.28 -12.04
C GLU A 262 -3.86 -17.97 -12.38
N PHE A 263 -4.21 -17.84 -13.66
CA PHE A 263 -5.54 -17.43 -14.11
C PHE A 263 -6.36 -18.56 -14.75
N GLU A 264 -7.66 -18.53 -14.50
CA GLU A 264 -8.69 -19.20 -15.28
C GLU A 264 -9.20 -18.25 -16.36
N ILE A 265 -9.53 -18.78 -17.53
CA ILE A 265 -9.97 -18.01 -18.70
C ILE A 265 -11.45 -18.28 -18.95
N TYR A 266 -12.25 -17.20 -18.99
CA TYR A 266 -13.69 -17.24 -19.19
C TYR A 266 -14.11 -16.52 -20.48
N LYS A 267 -15.10 -17.09 -21.18
CA LYS A 267 -15.71 -16.53 -22.40
C LYS A 267 -17.24 -16.68 -22.38
#